data_AF-A0A948Q729-F1
#
_entry.id   AF-A0A948Q729-F1
#
_cell.length_a   1.000
_cell.length_b   1.000
_cell.length_c   1.000
_cell.angle_alpha   90.00
_cell.angle_beta   90.00
_cell.angle_gamma   90.00
#
_symmetry.space_group_name_H-M   'P 1'
#
loop_
_entity.id
_entity.type
_entity.pdbx_description
1 polymer ?
#
loop_
_entity_poly.entity_id
_entity_poly.type
_entity_poly.pdbx_seq_one_letter_code
_entity_poly.pdbx_strand_id
1 'polypeptide(L)'
;KDLEEEFFAFADEHWSEDRLVAAYNAFSDDEYLGGLGLDYFPDVESVSDAAGLEGNLPLWVSVEADRWEYYENLGKWDQFVFGWDDFVSPYDTARNGGYVADPPDLDDLRQPWTSANRDIYREMRGESDDAFKTRDRWLYVNIGLRVFSVIQTAYLEGLLGGGPARDLKVGGHAVNFSAHPVGLSGGVVSAAVSF
;
A
#
# COMPACT_ATOMS: atom_id res chain seq x y z
N LYS A 1 -15.73 7.73 9.43
CA LYS A 1 -15.80 7.29 8.03
C LYS A 1 -14.64 6.33 7.86
N ASP A 2 -14.90 5.12 7.39
CA ASP A 2 -13.83 4.17 7.15
C ASP A 2 -13.17 4.56 5.83
N LEU A 3 -11.92 5.04 5.90
CA LEU A 3 -11.19 5.48 4.70
C LEU A 3 -10.97 4.30 3.75
N GLU A 4 -10.89 3.09 4.28
CA GLU A 4 -10.75 1.86 3.51
C GLU A 4 -11.99 1.57 2.66
N GLU A 5 -13.18 1.60 3.28
CA GLU A 5 -14.44 1.38 2.56
C GLU A 5 -14.68 2.45 1.49
N GLU A 6 -14.22 3.68 1.71
CA GLU A 6 -14.39 4.78 0.77
C GLU A 6 -13.61 4.56 -0.53
N PHE A 7 -12.33 4.20 -0.45
CA PHE A 7 -11.54 3.98 -1.66
C PHE A 7 -11.96 2.69 -2.38
N PHE A 8 -12.39 1.64 -1.66
CA PHE A 8 -12.96 0.45 -2.28
C PHE A 8 -14.24 0.76 -3.05
N ALA A 9 -15.18 1.48 -2.44
CA ALA A 9 -16.43 1.86 -3.10
C ALA A 9 -16.17 2.71 -4.35
N PHE A 10 -15.18 3.61 -4.31
CA PHE A 10 -14.79 4.40 -5.45
C PHE A 10 -14.21 3.56 -6.59
N ALA A 11 -13.34 2.59 -6.29
CA ALA A 11 -12.83 1.67 -7.30
C ALA A 11 -13.96 0.81 -7.90
N ASP A 12 -14.88 0.29 -7.08
CA ASP A 12 -16.01 -0.51 -7.57
C ASP A 12 -16.95 0.29 -8.48
N GLU A 13 -17.04 1.61 -8.29
CA GLU A 13 -17.85 2.50 -9.12
C GLU A 13 -17.17 2.85 -10.46
N HIS A 14 -15.85 3.06 -10.45
CA HIS A 14 -15.13 3.68 -11.57
C HIS A 14 -14.14 2.77 -12.30
N TRP A 15 -13.84 1.58 -11.77
CA TRP A 15 -12.91 0.65 -12.38
C TRP A 15 -13.62 -0.63 -12.82
N SER A 16 -13.32 -1.09 -14.03
CA SER A 16 -13.96 -2.24 -14.66
C SER A 16 -12.94 -3.22 -15.23
N GLU A 17 -13.09 -4.48 -14.81
CA GLU A 17 -12.33 -5.61 -15.34
C GLU A 17 -12.62 -5.84 -16.83
N ASP A 18 -13.88 -5.70 -17.27
CA ASP A 18 -14.26 -5.84 -18.68
C ASP A 18 -13.53 -4.84 -19.58
N ARG A 19 -13.33 -3.59 -19.10
CA ARG A 19 -12.53 -2.57 -19.81
C ARG A 19 -11.06 -2.96 -19.88
N LEU A 20 -10.52 -3.51 -18.79
CA LEU A 20 -9.16 -4.02 -18.76
C LEU A 20 -8.98 -5.15 -19.77
N VAL A 21 -9.90 -6.13 -19.80
CA VAL A 21 -9.92 -7.23 -20.77
C VAL A 21 -9.97 -6.67 -22.20
N ALA A 22 -10.87 -5.72 -22.48
CA ALA A 22 -10.96 -5.09 -23.79
C ALA A 22 -9.63 -4.46 -24.24
N ALA A 23 -8.89 -3.85 -23.30
CA ALA A 23 -7.59 -3.25 -23.59
C ALA A 23 -6.50 -4.27 -23.94
N TYR A 24 -6.53 -5.46 -23.32
CA TYR A 24 -5.59 -6.55 -23.59
C TYR A 24 -6.09 -7.58 -24.62
N ASN A 25 -7.26 -7.37 -25.19
CA ASN A 25 -7.81 -8.22 -26.23
C ASN A 25 -7.43 -7.68 -27.62
N ALA A 26 -6.53 -8.37 -28.32
CA ALA A 26 -6.13 -8.05 -29.69
C ALA A 26 -7.29 -8.11 -30.71
N PHE A 27 -8.39 -8.75 -30.35
CA PHE A 27 -9.60 -8.91 -31.16
C PHE A 27 -10.80 -8.20 -30.54
N SER A 28 -10.58 -7.24 -29.64
CA SER A 28 -11.65 -6.43 -29.08
C SER A 28 -12.36 -5.62 -30.17
N ASP A 29 -13.68 -5.56 -30.11
CA ASP A 29 -14.49 -4.66 -30.94
C ASP A 29 -14.51 -3.21 -30.39
N ASP A 30 -13.87 -2.95 -29.24
CA ASP A 30 -13.73 -1.60 -28.69
C ASP A 30 -12.72 -0.79 -29.52
N GLU A 31 -13.22 0.15 -30.31
CA GLU A 31 -12.42 0.99 -31.21
C GLU A 31 -11.40 1.87 -30.46
N TYR A 32 -11.60 2.14 -29.17
CA TYR A 32 -10.76 3.06 -28.38
C TYR A 32 -9.76 2.33 -27.48
N LEU A 33 -10.13 1.15 -26.97
CA LEU A 33 -9.31 0.37 -26.04
C LEU A 33 -8.66 -0.85 -26.71
N GLY A 34 -9.28 -1.42 -27.74
CA GLY A 34 -8.90 -2.71 -28.29
C GLY A 34 -7.43 -2.86 -28.64
N GLY A 35 -6.74 -3.75 -27.95
CA GLY A 35 -5.31 -4.02 -28.15
C GLY A 35 -4.36 -2.94 -27.64
N LEU A 36 -4.86 -1.81 -27.13
CA LEU A 36 -4.02 -0.70 -26.66
C LEU A 36 -3.11 -1.13 -25.51
N GLY A 37 -3.57 -2.01 -24.62
CA GLY A 37 -2.75 -2.55 -23.53
C GLY A 37 -1.55 -3.34 -24.06
N LEU A 38 -1.71 -4.05 -25.18
CA LEU A 38 -0.64 -4.84 -25.81
C LEU A 38 0.42 -3.94 -26.46
N ASP A 39 0.06 -2.74 -26.90
CA ASP A 39 1.04 -1.77 -27.42
C ASP A 39 1.98 -1.27 -26.31
N TYR A 40 1.44 -0.99 -25.11
CA TYR A 40 2.25 -0.53 -23.97
C TYR A 40 2.97 -1.65 -23.22
N PHE A 41 2.39 -2.86 -23.21
CA PHE A 41 2.91 -4.02 -22.49
C PHE A 41 3.02 -5.23 -23.45
N PRO A 42 3.99 -5.22 -24.38
CA PRO A 42 4.09 -6.22 -25.45
C PRO A 42 4.46 -7.63 -24.97
N ASP A 43 4.92 -7.77 -23.73
CA ASP A 43 5.23 -9.06 -23.09
C ASP A 43 3.97 -9.76 -22.56
N VAL A 44 2.82 -9.09 -22.55
CA VAL A 44 1.52 -9.65 -22.14
C VAL A 44 0.89 -10.36 -23.34
N GLU A 45 0.45 -11.61 -23.15
CA GLU A 45 -0.32 -12.32 -24.17
C GLU A 45 -1.74 -11.75 -24.27
N SER A 46 -2.34 -11.80 -25.46
CA SER A 46 -3.71 -11.32 -25.67
C SER A 46 -4.68 -12.07 -24.77
N VAL A 47 -5.51 -11.31 -24.05
CA VAL A 47 -6.51 -11.81 -23.11
C VAL A 47 -7.90 -11.70 -23.73
N SER A 48 -8.72 -12.74 -23.66
CA SER A 48 -10.10 -12.73 -24.20
C SER A 48 -11.19 -12.52 -23.16
N ASP A 49 -10.90 -12.80 -21.89
CA ASP A 49 -11.83 -12.74 -20.77
C ASP A 49 -11.08 -12.55 -19.44
N ALA A 50 -11.85 -12.34 -18.36
CA ALA A 50 -11.34 -12.21 -17.00
C ALA A 50 -10.40 -13.33 -16.56
N ALA A 51 -10.70 -14.57 -16.93
CA ALA A 51 -9.89 -15.73 -16.56
C ALA A 51 -8.52 -15.69 -17.26
N GLY A 52 -8.46 -15.14 -18.47
CA GLY A 52 -7.21 -14.92 -19.18
C GLY A 52 -6.32 -13.84 -18.56
N LEU A 53 -6.82 -12.97 -17.69
CA LEU A 53 -5.96 -12.04 -16.93
C LEU A 53 -5.07 -12.82 -15.96
N GLU A 54 -5.60 -13.88 -15.37
CA GLU A 54 -4.87 -14.77 -14.47
C GLU A 54 -3.80 -15.56 -15.26
N GLY A 55 -2.54 -15.20 -15.05
CA GLY A 55 -1.38 -15.85 -15.67
C GLY A 55 -0.80 -15.12 -16.88
N ASN A 56 -1.57 -14.23 -17.53
CA ASN A 56 -1.05 -13.43 -18.66
C ASN A 56 -0.74 -11.99 -18.28
N LEU A 57 -1.50 -11.40 -17.35
CA LEU A 57 -1.21 -10.05 -16.85
C LEU A 57 -0.46 -10.14 -15.51
N PRO A 58 0.83 -9.77 -15.45
CA PRO A 58 1.59 -9.80 -14.20
C PRO A 58 0.88 -9.02 -13.10
N LEU A 59 1.01 -9.41 -11.83
CA LEU A 59 0.41 -8.68 -10.68
C LEU A 59 -1.12 -8.60 -10.68
N TRP A 60 -1.80 -9.23 -11.65
CA TRP A 60 -3.24 -9.39 -11.57
C TRP A 60 -3.59 -10.42 -10.48
N VAL A 61 -4.61 -10.10 -9.69
CA VAL A 61 -5.24 -10.99 -8.71
C VAL A 61 -6.72 -10.65 -8.71
N SER A 62 -7.61 -11.63 -8.52
CA SER A 62 -9.04 -11.33 -8.40
C SER A 62 -9.40 -10.82 -6.99
N VAL A 63 -10.53 -10.12 -6.88
CA VAL A 63 -11.09 -9.67 -5.59
C VAL A 63 -11.26 -10.84 -4.62
N GLU A 64 -11.70 -12.01 -5.12
CA GLU A 64 -11.92 -13.22 -4.33
C GLU A 64 -10.63 -13.87 -3.84
N ALA A 65 -9.55 -13.74 -4.61
CA ALA A 65 -8.26 -14.34 -4.28
C ALA A 65 -7.50 -13.51 -3.24
N ASP A 66 -7.39 -12.20 -3.46
CA ASP A 66 -6.85 -11.26 -2.47
C ASP A 66 -7.45 -9.87 -2.69
N ARG A 67 -8.48 -9.57 -1.90
CA ARG A 67 -9.19 -8.28 -1.94
C ARG A 67 -8.24 -7.11 -1.73
N TRP A 68 -7.30 -7.20 -0.79
CA TRP A 68 -6.42 -6.07 -0.49
C TRP A 68 -5.45 -5.82 -1.63
N GLU A 69 -4.80 -6.88 -2.11
CA GLU A 69 -3.85 -6.79 -3.21
C GLU A 69 -4.53 -6.35 -4.52
N TYR A 70 -5.75 -6.79 -4.79
CA TYR A 70 -6.57 -6.34 -5.93
C TYR A 70 -6.64 -4.81 -5.95
N TYR A 71 -7.20 -4.22 -4.89
CA TYR A 71 -7.39 -2.76 -4.82
C TYR A 71 -6.04 -2.02 -4.77
N GLU A 72 -5.04 -2.54 -4.04
CA GLU A 72 -3.70 -1.92 -4.04
C GLU A 72 -3.14 -1.81 -5.47
N ASN A 73 -3.29 -2.88 -6.27
CA ASN A 73 -2.71 -2.94 -7.61
C ASN A 73 -3.39 -1.98 -8.60
N LEU A 74 -4.72 -1.77 -8.52
CA LEU A 74 -5.46 -0.89 -9.44
C LEU A 74 -4.88 0.53 -9.54
N GLY A 75 -4.46 1.09 -8.40
CA GLY A 75 -3.85 2.42 -8.34
C GLY A 75 -2.33 2.41 -8.54
N LYS A 76 -1.65 1.31 -8.24
CA LYS A 76 -0.19 1.28 -8.15
C LYS A 76 0.49 1.09 -9.50
N TRP A 77 -0.04 0.23 -10.36
CA TRP A 77 0.63 -0.17 -11.61
C TRP A 77 -0.01 0.46 -12.84
N ASP A 78 0.81 0.82 -13.83
CA ASP A 78 0.34 1.50 -15.05
C ASP A 78 -0.50 0.59 -15.95
N GLN A 79 -0.24 -0.72 -15.94
CA GLN A 79 -0.97 -1.71 -16.72
C GLN A 79 -2.48 -1.82 -16.40
N PHE A 80 -2.92 -1.32 -15.23
CA PHE A 80 -4.34 -1.33 -14.82
C PHE A 80 -5.07 -0.01 -15.13
N VAL A 81 -4.39 0.97 -15.73
CA VAL A 81 -4.96 2.28 -16.07
C VAL A 81 -6.16 2.17 -17.01
N PHE A 82 -6.18 1.15 -17.88
CA PHE A 82 -7.21 0.95 -18.89
C PHE A 82 -8.57 0.56 -18.31
N GLY A 83 -8.59 0.03 -17.09
CA GLY A 83 -9.83 -0.35 -16.42
C GLY A 83 -10.66 0.84 -15.92
N TRP A 84 -10.06 2.03 -15.79
CA TRP A 84 -10.78 3.23 -15.35
C TRP A 84 -11.78 3.70 -16.42
N ASP A 85 -12.99 4.04 -15.99
CA ASP A 85 -14.10 4.49 -16.83
C ASP A 85 -13.80 5.79 -17.58
N ASP A 86 -13.00 6.67 -16.99
CA ASP A 86 -12.58 7.96 -17.52
C ASP A 86 -11.29 7.90 -18.35
N PHE A 87 -10.78 6.69 -18.64
CA PHE A 87 -9.56 6.52 -19.41
C PHE A 87 -9.63 7.22 -20.77
N VAL A 88 -8.60 8.04 -21.06
CA VAL A 88 -8.38 8.70 -22.35
C VAL A 88 -7.11 8.13 -22.99
N SER A 89 -7.27 7.53 -24.17
CA SER A 89 -6.13 7.06 -24.95
C SER A 89 -5.17 8.21 -25.27
N PRO A 90 -3.84 8.04 -25.05
CA PRO A 90 -2.87 9.07 -25.40
C PRO A 90 -2.85 9.47 -26.89
N TYR A 91 -3.35 8.59 -27.76
CA TYR A 91 -3.46 8.85 -29.19
C TYR A 91 -4.72 9.62 -29.59
N ASP A 92 -5.69 9.81 -28.68
CA ASP A 92 -6.87 10.64 -28.90
C ASP A 92 -6.52 12.12 -28.75
N THR A 93 -5.97 12.70 -29.82
CA THR A 93 -5.58 14.12 -29.90
C THR A 93 -6.73 15.10 -29.63
N ALA A 94 -7.98 14.69 -29.83
CA ALA A 94 -9.14 15.54 -29.57
C ALA A 94 -9.44 15.63 -28.07
N ARG A 95 -9.24 14.54 -27.32
CA ARG A 95 -9.51 14.48 -25.87
C ARG A 95 -8.30 14.84 -25.01
N ASN A 96 -7.08 14.60 -25.49
CA ASN A 96 -5.84 14.89 -24.75
C ASN A 96 -5.39 16.36 -24.83
N GLY A 97 -6.16 17.25 -25.49
CA GLY A 97 -5.86 18.68 -25.60
C GLY A 97 -4.74 19.03 -26.58
N GLY A 98 -4.46 18.17 -27.57
CA GLY A 98 -3.41 18.36 -28.56
C GLY A 98 -2.03 17.86 -28.13
N TYR A 99 -1.99 17.02 -27.10
CA TYR A 99 -0.78 16.28 -26.73
C TYR A 99 -0.39 15.33 -27.86
N VAL A 100 0.91 15.27 -28.15
CA VAL A 100 1.49 14.40 -29.18
C VAL A 100 2.26 13.31 -28.44
N ALA A 101 1.63 12.14 -28.31
CA ALA A 101 2.24 10.95 -27.73
C ALA A 101 3.42 10.44 -28.58
N ASP A 102 4.41 9.84 -27.92
CA ASP A 102 5.50 9.13 -28.59
C ASP A 102 5.28 7.60 -28.41
N PRO A 103 4.73 6.91 -29.42
CA PRO A 103 4.25 5.55 -29.26
C PRO A 103 5.35 4.47 -29.16
N PRO A 104 5.23 3.49 -28.25
CA PRO A 104 4.53 3.52 -26.95
C PRO A 104 5.49 3.90 -25.80
N ASP A 105 5.18 4.97 -25.06
CA ASP A 105 5.91 5.39 -23.86
C ASP A 105 5.02 5.33 -22.61
N LEU A 106 5.48 4.65 -21.56
CA LEU A 106 4.76 4.57 -20.28
C LEU A 106 4.49 5.94 -19.65
N ASP A 107 5.29 6.96 -19.96
CA ASP A 107 5.06 8.32 -19.49
C ASP A 107 3.77 8.93 -20.07
N ASP A 108 3.27 8.44 -21.21
CA ASP A 108 1.97 8.82 -21.75
C ASP A 108 0.82 8.32 -20.87
N LEU A 109 0.92 7.09 -20.34
CA LEU A 109 -0.09 6.52 -19.43
C LEU A 109 -0.12 7.20 -18.05
N ARG A 110 0.95 7.89 -17.69
CA ARG A 110 1.10 8.60 -16.41
C ARG A 110 0.63 10.05 -16.46
N GLN A 111 0.23 10.53 -17.62
CA GLN A 111 -0.26 11.90 -17.73
C GLN A 111 -1.57 12.05 -16.93
N PRO A 112 -1.77 13.16 -16.20
CA PRO A 112 -2.96 13.35 -15.36
C PRO A 112 -4.29 13.33 -16.13
N TRP A 113 -4.26 13.66 -17.43
CA TRP A 113 -5.45 13.65 -18.28
C TRP A 113 -5.80 12.25 -18.80
N THR A 114 -4.93 11.26 -18.62
CA THR A 114 -5.16 9.88 -19.05
C THR A 114 -6.23 9.21 -18.19
N SER A 115 -6.27 9.48 -16.88
CA SER A 115 -7.37 9.10 -15.98
C SER A 115 -7.28 9.91 -14.69
N ALA A 116 -8.24 10.81 -14.48
CA ALA A 116 -8.35 11.58 -13.25
C ALA A 116 -8.84 10.70 -12.08
N ASN A 117 -9.72 9.73 -12.35
CA ASN A 117 -10.24 8.80 -11.35
C ASN A 117 -9.12 7.97 -10.74
N ARG A 118 -8.13 7.54 -11.52
CA ARG A 118 -6.94 6.87 -10.99
C ARG A 118 -6.18 7.73 -9.97
N ASP A 119 -6.03 9.02 -10.24
CA ASP A 119 -5.31 9.92 -9.35
C ASP A 119 -6.11 10.23 -8.08
N ILE A 120 -7.42 10.43 -8.19
CA ILE A 120 -8.34 10.54 -7.03
C ILE A 120 -8.25 9.27 -6.18
N TYR A 121 -8.30 8.10 -6.80
CA TYR A 121 -8.17 6.80 -6.14
C TYR A 121 -6.84 6.66 -5.38
N ARG A 122 -5.73 7.02 -6.01
CA ARG A 122 -4.39 7.01 -5.40
C ARG A 122 -4.31 7.91 -4.19
N GLU A 123 -4.91 9.10 -4.26
CA GLU A 123 -4.98 10.04 -3.14
C GLU A 123 -5.75 9.43 -1.97
N MET A 124 -6.98 8.94 -2.20
CA MET A 124 -7.79 8.29 -1.16
C MET A 124 -7.09 7.08 -0.51
N ARG A 125 -6.45 6.24 -1.34
CA ARG A 125 -5.66 5.09 -0.84
C ARG A 125 -4.46 5.55 -0.01
N GLY A 126 -3.76 6.59 -0.46
CA GLY A 126 -2.64 7.20 0.27
C GLY A 126 -3.05 7.78 1.62
N GLU A 127 -4.19 8.44 1.69
CA GLU A 127 -4.76 8.95 2.95
C GLU A 127 -5.08 7.81 3.93
N SER A 128 -5.63 6.70 3.43
CA SER A 128 -5.86 5.49 4.22
C SER A 128 -4.55 4.91 4.78
N ASP A 129 -3.54 4.74 3.92
CA ASP A 129 -2.21 4.24 4.30
C ASP A 129 -1.55 5.14 5.38
N ASP A 130 -1.66 6.46 5.24
CA ASP A 130 -1.09 7.41 6.20
C ASP A 130 -1.84 7.46 7.54
N ALA A 131 -3.17 7.24 7.52
CA ALA A 131 -3.95 7.05 8.73
C ALA A 131 -3.48 5.80 9.51
N PHE A 132 -3.20 4.70 8.80
CA PHE A 132 -2.63 3.49 9.40
C PHE A 132 -1.23 3.74 10.00
N LYS A 133 -0.31 4.40 9.27
CA LYS A 133 1.02 4.76 9.80
C LYS A 133 0.94 5.63 11.05
N THR A 134 -0.01 6.57 11.07
CA THR A 134 -0.23 7.45 12.23
C THR A 134 -0.70 6.66 13.44
N ARG A 135 -1.60 5.69 13.23
CA ARG A 135 -2.05 4.76 14.28
C ARG A 135 -0.90 3.93 14.84
N ASP A 136 -0.02 3.42 13.97
CA ASP A 136 1.16 2.67 14.39
C ASP A 136 2.13 3.53 15.20
N ARG A 137 2.33 4.80 14.82
CA ARG A 137 3.14 5.74 15.62
C ARG A 137 2.57 5.90 17.03
N TRP A 138 1.25 5.98 17.20
CA TRP A 138 0.61 6.03 18.52
C TRP A 138 0.75 4.73 19.32
N LEU A 139 0.76 3.59 18.65
CA LEU A 139 1.07 2.31 19.28
C LEU A 139 2.51 2.29 19.81
N TYR A 140 3.49 2.72 19.00
CA TYR A 140 4.89 2.83 19.43
C TYR A 140 5.08 3.83 20.58
N VAL A 141 4.38 4.97 20.55
CA VAL A 141 4.38 5.92 21.68
C VAL A 141 3.78 5.29 22.93
N ASN A 142 2.66 4.56 22.84
CA ASN A 142 2.07 3.87 23.98
C ASN A 142 3.01 2.80 24.55
N ILE A 143 3.68 2.03 23.69
CA ILE A 143 4.71 1.07 24.11
C ILE A 143 5.86 1.81 24.80
N GLY A 144 6.35 2.91 24.22
CA GLY A 144 7.40 3.75 24.79
C GLY A 144 7.04 4.32 26.17
N LEU A 145 5.82 4.83 26.34
CA LEU A 145 5.31 5.33 27.62
C LEU A 145 5.20 4.22 28.67
N ARG A 146 4.79 3.02 28.28
CA ARG A 146 4.76 1.85 29.18
C ARG A 146 6.17 1.46 29.63
N VAL A 147 7.13 1.42 28.71
CA VAL A 147 8.54 1.14 29.04
C VAL A 147 9.10 2.22 29.98
N PHE A 148 8.84 3.50 29.69
CA PHE A 148 9.27 4.60 30.55
C PHE A 148 8.67 4.52 31.95
N SER A 149 7.38 4.16 32.06
CA SER A 149 6.70 3.95 33.35
C SER A 149 7.32 2.80 34.17
N VAL A 150 7.70 1.70 33.51
CA VAL A 150 8.42 0.59 34.15
C VAL A 150 9.79 1.04 34.66
N ILE A 151 10.54 1.82 33.86
CA ILE A 151 11.84 2.37 34.27
C ILE A 151 11.69 3.36 35.44
N GLN A 152 10.70 4.26 35.40
CA GLN A 152 10.42 5.16 36.51
C GLN A 152 10.08 4.42 37.79
N THR A 153 9.28 3.36 37.70
CA THR A 153 8.95 2.50 38.84
C THR A 153 10.21 1.84 39.39
N ALA A 154 11.04 1.24 38.53
CA ALA A 154 12.30 0.61 38.94
C ALA A 154 13.30 1.63 39.55
N TYR A 155 13.31 2.87 39.07
CA TYR A 155 14.11 3.94 39.67
C TYR A 155 13.58 4.37 41.04
N LEU A 156 12.27 4.60 41.17
CA LEU A 156 11.61 5.00 42.42
C LEU A 156 11.65 3.89 43.49
N GLU A 157 11.63 2.62 43.09
CA GLU A 157 11.81 1.47 43.98
C GLU A 157 13.29 1.23 44.37
N GLY A 158 14.23 2.02 43.85
CA GLY A 158 15.64 2.00 44.24
C GLY A 158 16.50 0.95 43.52
N LEU A 159 15.96 0.25 42.51
CA LEU A 159 16.66 -0.77 41.71
C LEU A 159 17.73 -0.18 40.79
N LEU A 160 17.50 1.01 40.23
CA LEU A 160 18.49 1.73 39.40
C LEU A 160 19.31 2.77 40.20
N GLY A 161 18.95 3.00 41.47
CA GLY A 161 19.60 3.96 42.37
C GLY A 161 20.69 3.38 43.28
N GLY A 162 21.10 2.12 43.07
CA GLY A 162 22.14 1.46 43.87
C GLY A 162 21.68 0.93 45.23
N GLY A 163 20.38 0.73 45.44
CA GLY A 163 19.85 0.00 46.60
C GLY A 163 20.01 -1.53 46.46
N PRO A 164 19.95 -2.30 47.55
CA PRO A 164 20.09 -3.76 47.49
C PRO A 164 19.04 -4.37 46.56
N ALA A 165 19.52 -5.12 45.55
CA ALA A 165 18.71 -5.74 44.51
C ALA A 165 17.56 -6.56 45.13
N ARG A 166 16.32 -6.15 44.83
CA ARG A 166 15.13 -6.95 45.11
C ARG A 166 14.60 -7.49 43.79
N ASP A 167 14.24 -8.76 43.76
CA ASP A 167 13.64 -9.41 42.60
C ASP A 167 12.34 -8.69 42.21
N LEU A 168 12.33 -8.06 41.04
CA LEU A 168 11.15 -7.38 40.53
C LEU A 168 10.22 -8.42 39.90
N LYS A 169 8.95 -8.46 40.35
CA LYS A 169 7.91 -9.31 39.77
C LYS A 169 6.83 -8.46 39.13
N VAL A 170 6.59 -8.64 37.83
CA VAL A 170 5.48 -8.00 37.10
C VAL A 170 4.47 -9.09 36.74
N GLY A 171 3.25 -8.99 37.26
CA GLY A 171 2.22 -10.00 37.02
C GLY A 171 2.55 -11.40 37.57
N GLY A 172 3.42 -11.50 38.58
CA GLY A 172 3.88 -12.78 39.16
C GLY A 172 5.14 -13.37 38.52
N HIS A 173 5.57 -12.86 37.37
CA HIS A 173 6.77 -13.31 36.66
C HIS A 173 8.00 -12.49 37.08
N ALA A 174 9.13 -13.17 37.26
CA ALA A 174 10.39 -12.51 37.59
C ALA A 174 10.95 -11.79 36.35
N VAL A 175 11.28 -10.51 36.52
CA VAL A 175 11.85 -9.67 35.47
C VAL A 175 13.26 -9.27 35.88
N ASN A 176 14.24 -9.65 35.07
CA ASN A 176 15.63 -9.26 35.24
C ASN A 176 15.97 -8.13 34.27
N PHE A 177 16.53 -7.05 34.81
CA PHE A 177 17.04 -5.94 34.02
C PHE A 177 18.56 -5.97 34.04
N SER A 178 19.16 -5.76 32.87
CA SER A 178 20.59 -5.55 32.75
C SER A 178 20.84 -4.27 31.97
N ALA A 179 21.55 -3.33 32.59
CA ALA A 179 22.01 -2.13 31.93
C ALA A 179 23.54 -2.21 31.77
N HIS A 180 24.01 -2.18 30.53
CA HIS A 180 25.43 -2.12 30.20
C HIS A 180 25.73 -0.74 29.63
N PRO A 181 26.39 0.16 30.39
CA PRO A 181 26.82 1.44 29.85
C PRO A 181 27.89 1.20 28.76
N VAL A 182 27.74 1.86 27.62
CA VAL A 182 28.71 1.85 26.51
C VAL A 182 29.26 3.27 26.35
N GLY A 183 30.22 3.60 27.21
CA GLY A 183 30.87 4.91 27.23
C GLY A 183 30.02 6.05 27.80
N LEU A 184 30.43 7.29 27.51
CA LEU A 184 29.80 8.52 28.01
C LEU A 184 28.53 8.94 27.25
N SER A 185 28.27 8.33 26.10
CA SER A 185 27.23 8.77 25.15
C SER A 185 26.12 7.75 24.92
N GLY A 186 26.14 6.60 25.60
CA GLY A 186 25.11 5.58 25.40
C GLY A 186 25.22 4.38 26.32
N GLY A 187 24.21 3.53 26.28
CA GLY A 187 24.15 2.28 27.01
C GLY A 187 23.12 1.35 26.39
N VAL A 188 23.30 0.06 26.60
CA VAL A 188 22.35 -0.98 26.21
C VAL A 188 21.55 -1.35 27.44
N VAL A 189 20.23 -1.23 27.35
CA VAL A 189 19.31 -1.75 28.37
C VAL A 189 18.65 -2.99 27.79
N SER A 190 18.78 -4.11 28.49
CA SER A 190 18.04 -5.34 28.19
C SER A 190 17.13 -5.70 29.37
N ALA A 191 15.96 -6.24 29.03
CA ALA A 191 15.02 -6.81 29.99
C ALA A 191 14.75 -8.26 29.56
N ALA A 192 14.85 -9.18 30.52
CA ALA A 192 14.54 -10.59 30.34
C ALA A 192 13.39 -10.97 31.28
N VAL A 193 12.34 -11.55 30.70
CA VAL A 193 11.18 -12.07 31.45
C VAL A 193 11.30 -13.59 31.48
N SER A 194 11.26 -14.18 32.67
CA SER A 194 11.28 -15.63 32.87
C SER A 194 9.85 -16.12 33.11
N PHE A 195 9.38 -17.06 32.29
CA PHE A 195 8.06 -17.69 32.40
C PHE A 195 8.11 -18.96 33.24
#